data_AF-A0AAV5F332-F1
#
_entry.id   AF-A0AAV5F332-F1
#
_cell.length_a   1.000
_cell.length_b   1.000
_cell.length_c   1.000
_cell.angle_alpha   90.00
_cell.angle_beta   90.00
_cell.angle_gamma   90.00
#
_symmetry.space_group_name_H-M   'P 1'
#
loop_
_entity.id
_entity.type
_entity.pdbx_description
1 polymer ?
#
loop_
_entity_poly.entity_id
_entity_poly.type
_entity_poly.pdbx_seq_one_letter_code
_entity_poly.pdbx_strand_id
1 'polypeptide(L)'
;MVIRLTGGDSYVMANYLPGCLDPAFQIWLTSLPEESITSWGDLNKKLIESFQATYNRPGNHFDLTRIKQKTDEPLRDYIKRFCTKKTEIPNVPDQQIIAAFHGGIRSDDLVREIGKRNHDLKLTAQECFEIADKFTSGESTLDDIRGKGKEKRSDKPECSKKDKKRKSDNVVHTVDRLQKNP
;
A
#
# COMPACT_ATOMS: atom_id res chain seq x y z
N MET A 1 -19.93 21.41 41.78
CA MET A 1 -21.12 21.11 40.96
C MET A 1 -21.92 20.03 41.68
N VAL A 2 -23.11 20.36 42.19
CA VAL A 2 -23.98 19.39 42.89
C VAL A 2 -25.06 18.97 41.91
N ILE A 3 -25.02 17.70 41.47
CA ILE A 3 -26.06 17.12 40.63
C ILE A 3 -26.81 16.10 41.50
N ARG A 4 -28.10 16.37 41.70
CA ARG A 4 -29.01 15.55 42.51
C ARG A 4 -29.56 14.43 41.62
N LEU A 5 -29.37 13.17 42.04
CA LEU A 5 -29.60 11.99 41.19
C LEU A 5 -30.81 11.20 41.64
N THR A 6 -31.75 10.99 40.72
CA THR A 6 -32.78 9.96 40.83
C THR A 6 -32.58 8.97 39.69
N GLY A 7 -32.27 7.72 40.01
CA GLY A 7 -32.33 6.59 39.07
C GLY A 7 -30.95 6.05 38.70
N GLY A 8 -30.64 4.86 39.22
CA GLY A 8 -29.32 4.23 39.10
C GLY A 8 -28.95 3.75 37.69
N ASP A 9 -27.65 3.50 37.58
CA ASP A 9 -26.92 2.67 36.61
C ASP A 9 -26.04 3.39 35.58
N SER A 10 -26.46 4.51 34.95
CA SER A 10 -25.55 5.25 34.05
C SER A 10 -24.57 6.18 34.78
N TYR A 11 -24.99 6.72 35.91
CA TYR A 11 -24.23 7.72 36.67
C TYR A 11 -23.09 7.11 37.50
N VAL A 12 -23.24 5.85 37.89
CA VAL A 12 -22.19 5.10 38.61
C VAL A 12 -21.03 4.82 37.66
N MET A 13 -21.30 4.36 36.44
CA MET A 13 -20.28 4.14 35.41
C MET A 13 -19.55 5.43 34.98
N ALA A 14 -20.26 6.56 34.91
CA ALA A 14 -19.65 7.87 34.63
C ALA A 14 -18.62 8.30 35.70
N ASN A 15 -18.79 7.89 36.95
CA ASN A 15 -17.84 8.18 38.04
C ASN A 15 -16.58 7.29 38.00
N TYR A 16 -16.66 6.07 37.44
CA TYR A 16 -15.50 5.17 37.31
C TYR A 16 -14.65 5.46 36.08
N LEU A 17 -15.25 6.04 35.04
CA LEU A 17 -14.58 6.31 33.77
C LEU A 17 -13.27 7.10 33.94
N PRO A 18 -13.22 8.26 34.65
CA PRO A 18 -11.99 9.04 34.75
C PRO A 18 -10.80 8.27 35.35
N GLY A 19 -11.03 7.27 36.21
CA GLY A 19 -9.96 6.46 36.81
C GLY A 19 -9.42 5.33 35.91
N CYS A 20 -10.18 4.93 34.88
CA CYS A 20 -9.83 3.84 33.97
C CYS A 20 -9.46 4.29 32.56
N LEU A 21 -9.57 5.59 32.28
CA LEU A 21 -9.32 6.16 30.96
C LEU A 21 -7.87 6.63 30.82
N ASP A 22 -7.31 6.45 29.62
CA ASP A 22 -6.00 6.96 29.24
C ASP A 22 -5.90 8.48 29.51
N PRO A 23 -4.78 9.02 29.99
CA PRO A 23 -4.63 10.46 30.30
C PRO A 23 -5.01 11.37 29.13
N ALA A 24 -4.72 10.95 27.89
CA ALA A 24 -5.13 11.68 26.69
C ALA A 24 -6.65 11.78 26.53
N PHE A 25 -7.38 10.74 26.91
CA PHE A 25 -8.84 10.72 26.86
C PHE A 25 -9.44 11.56 27.98
N GLN A 26 -8.82 11.59 29.17
CA GLN A 26 -9.24 12.48 30.26
C GLN A 26 -9.12 13.96 29.86
N ILE A 27 -7.99 14.34 29.27
CA ILE A 27 -7.76 15.71 28.77
C ILE A 27 -8.82 16.08 27.73
N TRP A 28 -9.09 15.20 26.76
CA TRP A 28 -10.13 15.41 25.77
C TRP A 28 -11.52 15.59 26.41
N LEU A 29 -11.89 14.72 27.35
CA LEU A 29 -13.17 14.79 28.05
C LEU A 29 -13.34 16.11 28.80
N THR A 30 -12.28 16.61 29.45
CA THR A 30 -12.27 17.91 30.15
C THR A 30 -12.22 19.13 29.22
N SER A 31 -11.86 18.94 27.95
CA SER A 31 -11.81 20.03 26.94
C SER A 31 -13.17 20.29 26.28
N LEU A 32 -14.18 19.46 26.55
CA LEU A 32 -15.52 19.62 26.00
C LEU A 32 -16.28 20.76 26.70
N PRO A 33 -17.14 21.51 25.99
CA PRO A 33 -17.98 22.53 26.63
C PRO A 33 -18.87 21.95 27.72
N GLU A 34 -19.12 22.73 28.77
CA GLU A 34 -20.08 22.39 29.83
C GLU A 34 -21.46 22.08 29.23
N GLU A 35 -22.17 21.11 29.83
CA GLU A 35 -23.47 20.59 29.38
C GLU A 35 -23.51 19.93 27.98
N SER A 36 -22.36 19.72 27.34
CA SER A 36 -22.32 19.10 26.00
C SER A 36 -22.57 17.59 26.00
N ILE A 37 -22.55 16.93 27.16
CA ILE A 37 -22.87 15.51 27.34
C ILE A 37 -24.00 15.42 28.38
N THR A 38 -25.22 15.13 27.92
CA THR A 38 -26.39 14.98 28.80
C THR A 38 -26.82 13.52 28.97
N SER A 39 -26.27 12.64 28.13
CA SER A 39 -26.58 11.22 28.10
C SER A 39 -25.36 10.39 27.67
N TRP A 40 -25.41 9.08 27.93
CA TRP A 40 -24.44 8.12 27.37
C TRP A 40 -24.40 8.15 25.82
N GLY A 41 -25.55 8.40 25.19
CA GLY A 41 -25.65 8.56 23.74
C GLY A 41 -24.83 9.74 23.22
N ASP A 42 -24.86 10.88 23.92
CA ASP A 42 -24.09 12.07 23.56
C ASP A 42 -22.58 11.86 23.71
N LEU A 43 -22.16 11.18 24.79
CA LEU A 43 -20.77 10.80 25.00
C LEU A 43 -20.27 9.89 23.87
N ASN A 44 -21.03 8.84 23.54
CA ASN A 44 -20.67 7.91 22.48
C ASN A 44 -20.61 8.60 21.11
N LYS A 45 -21.56 9.51 20.82
CA LYS A 45 -21.57 10.30 19.59
C LYS A 45 -20.33 11.19 19.49
N LYS A 46 -19.99 11.94 20.55
CA LYS A 46 -18.79 12.79 20.58
C LYS A 46 -17.49 12.01 20.47
N LEU A 47 -17.43 10.83 21.09
CA LEU A 47 -16.31 9.91 20.98
C LEU A 47 -16.16 9.46 19.53
N ILE A 48 -17.24 9.03 18.89
CA ILE A 48 -17.22 8.65 17.48
C ILE A 48 -16.79 9.84 16.61
N GLU A 49 -17.33 11.04 16.83
CA GLU A 49 -16.97 12.26 16.06
C GLU A 49 -15.50 12.67 16.25
N SER A 50 -14.98 12.63 17.50
CA SER A 50 -13.60 13.04 17.81
C SER A 50 -12.57 12.07 17.23
N PHE A 51 -12.86 10.78 17.30
CA PHE A 51 -11.99 9.75 16.75
C PHE A 51 -12.19 9.60 15.24
N GLN A 52 -13.38 9.75 14.65
CA GLN A 52 -13.57 9.67 13.20
C GLN A 52 -12.83 10.78 12.43
N ALA A 53 -12.79 12.00 12.96
CA ALA A 53 -12.10 13.12 12.31
C ALA A 53 -10.57 12.94 12.26
N THR A 54 -10.02 12.11 13.16
CA THR A 54 -8.57 11.92 13.35
C THR A 54 -8.09 10.51 13.01
N TYR A 55 -9.01 9.55 12.88
CA TYR A 55 -8.69 8.15 12.63
C TYR A 55 -8.45 7.90 11.14
N ASN A 56 -7.19 8.02 10.74
CA ASN A 56 -6.72 7.40 9.50
C ASN A 56 -6.39 5.94 9.80
N ARG A 57 -7.34 5.02 9.54
CA ARG A 57 -7.12 3.57 9.71
C ARG A 57 -5.83 3.19 8.99
N PRO A 58 -4.78 2.69 9.69
CA PRO A 58 -3.61 2.17 9.00
C PRO A 58 -4.09 1.05 8.08
N GLY A 59 -3.70 1.11 6.80
CA GLY A 59 -4.04 0.07 5.85
C GLY A 59 -3.60 -1.29 6.38
N ASN A 60 -4.39 -2.32 6.11
CA ASN A 60 -4.08 -3.70 6.47
C ASN A 60 -4.04 -4.57 5.20
N HIS A 61 -3.46 -5.75 5.25
CA HIS A 61 -3.35 -6.68 4.12
C HIS A 61 -4.69 -6.95 3.40
N PHE A 62 -5.81 -6.93 4.13
CA PHE A 62 -7.16 -7.01 3.53
C PHE A 62 -7.42 -5.91 2.50
N ASP A 63 -6.86 -4.73 2.66
CA ASP A 63 -7.02 -3.63 1.71
C ASP A 63 -6.34 -3.93 0.37
N LEU A 64 -5.26 -4.73 0.36
CA LEU A 64 -4.65 -5.23 -0.87
C LEU A 64 -5.57 -6.20 -1.60
N THR A 65 -6.32 -7.04 -0.88
CA THR A 65 -7.23 -8.03 -1.50
C THR A 65 -8.38 -7.37 -2.27
N ARG A 66 -8.71 -6.11 -1.93
CA ARG A 66 -9.75 -5.31 -2.60
C ARG A 66 -9.27 -4.73 -3.93
N ILE A 67 -7.97 -4.71 -4.18
CA ILE A 67 -7.40 -4.23 -5.43
C ILE A 67 -7.57 -5.33 -6.47
N LYS A 68 -8.60 -5.19 -7.30
CA LYS A 68 -8.84 -6.06 -8.46
C LYS A 68 -8.49 -5.33 -9.74
N GLN A 69 -8.03 -6.07 -10.75
CA GLN A 69 -7.87 -5.55 -12.09
C GLN A 69 -9.26 -5.25 -12.68
N LYS A 70 -9.45 -4.02 -13.16
CA LYS A 70 -10.71 -3.60 -13.81
C LYS A 70 -10.85 -4.24 -15.19
N THR A 71 -12.06 -4.25 -15.75
CA THR A 71 -12.36 -4.84 -17.08
C THR A 71 -11.51 -4.25 -18.19
N ASP A 72 -11.38 -2.93 -18.21
CA ASP A 72 -10.72 -2.17 -19.27
C ASP A 72 -9.31 -1.69 -18.86
N GLU A 73 -8.76 -2.29 -17.81
CA GLU A 73 -7.46 -1.92 -17.28
C GLU A 73 -6.36 -2.86 -17.78
N PRO A 74 -5.34 -2.34 -18.48
CA PRO A 74 -4.21 -3.14 -18.89
C PRO A 74 -3.45 -3.64 -17.65
N LEU A 75 -2.94 -4.87 -17.72
CA LEU A 75 -2.27 -5.54 -16.60
C LEU A 75 -1.13 -4.69 -16.01
N ARG A 76 -0.37 -3.98 -16.87
CA ARG A 76 0.72 -3.09 -16.44
C ARG A 76 0.24 -1.97 -15.51
N ASP A 77 -0.94 -1.40 -15.76
CA ASP A 77 -1.45 -0.31 -14.92
C ASP A 77 -2.06 -0.85 -13.62
N TYR A 78 -2.65 -2.05 -13.66
CA TYR A 78 -3.03 -2.78 -12.45
C TYR A 78 -1.83 -3.05 -11.54
N ILE A 79 -0.72 -3.57 -12.08
CA ILE A 79 0.52 -3.85 -11.33
C ILE A 79 1.01 -2.57 -10.65
N LYS A 80 1.09 -1.46 -11.39
CA LYS A 80 1.51 -0.16 -10.83
C LYS A 80 0.61 0.26 -9.66
N ARG A 81 -0.72 0.20 -9.83
CA ARG A 81 -1.67 0.58 -8.76
C ARG A 81 -1.52 -0.31 -7.54
N PHE A 82 -1.35 -1.61 -7.74
CA PHE A 82 -1.14 -2.56 -6.65
C PHE A 82 0.15 -2.27 -5.88
N CYS A 83 1.27 -2.04 -6.58
CA CYS A 83 2.55 -1.69 -5.97
C CYS A 83 2.53 -0.36 -5.22
N THR A 84 1.85 0.66 -5.76
CA THR A 84 1.63 1.93 -5.05
C THR A 84 0.90 1.68 -3.74
N LYS A 85 -0.21 0.93 -3.75
CA LYS A 85 -1.00 0.68 -2.55
C LYS A 85 -0.27 -0.21 -1.54
N LYS A 86 0.54 -1.17 -2.00
CA LYS A 86 1.44 -1.96 -1.16
C LYS A 86 2.47 -1.09 -0.43
N THR A 87 2.92 0.01 -1.04
CA THR A 87 3.89 0.92 -0.42
C THR A 87 3.29 1.72 0.74
N GLU A 88 1.97 1.94 0.72
CA GLU A 88 1.24 2.58 1.82
C GLU A 88 1.02 1.63 3.02
N ILE A 89 1.23 0.32 2.84
CA ILE A 89 0.97 -0.70 3.86
C ILE A 89 2.26 -1.46 4.18
N PRO A 90 3.10 -0.95 5.10
CA PRO A 90 4.32 -1.64 5.50
C PRO A 90 4.03 -2.94 6.28
N ASN A 91 5.05 -3.81 6.39
CA ASN A 91 5.03 -5.02 7.23
C ASN A 91 3.99 -6.11 6.85
N VAL A 92 3.53 -6.15 5.61
CA VAL A 92 2.70 -7.27 5.11
C VAL A 92 3.59 -8.43 4.69
N PRO A 93 3.35 -9.67 5.17
CA PRO A 93 4.08 -10.85 4.73
C PRO A 93 3.92 -11.12 3.23
N ASP A 94 4.99 -11.53 2.56
CA ASP A 94 5.01 -11.79 1.11
C ASP A 94 3.88 -12.70 0.65
N GLN A 95 3.57 -13.76 1.41
CA GLN A 95 2.50 -14.70 1.06
C GLN A 95 1.11 -14.04 1.03
N GLN A 96 0.86 -13.04 1.88
CA GLN A 96 -0.40 -12.29 1.86
C GLN A 96 -0.44 -11.32 0.67
N ILE A 97 0.69 -10.71 0.32
CA ILE A 97 0.82 -9.85 -0.85
C ILE A 97 0.56 -10.67 -2.13
N ILE A 98 1.22 -11.83 -2.25
CA ILE A 98 1.08 -12.74 -3.39
C ILE A 98 -0.36 -13.24 -3.50
N ALA A 99 -0.97 -13.67 -2.40
CA ALA A 99 -2.36 -14.12 -2.41
C ALA A 99 -3.33 -13.01 -2.84
N ALA A 100 -3.15 -11.78 -2.33
CA ALA A 100 -3.96 -10.63 -2.72
C ALA A 100 -3.78 -10.28 -4.21
N PHE A 101 -2.53 -10.27 -4.69
CA PHE A 101 -2.19 -9.97 -6.07
C PHE A 101 -2.74 -11.04 -7.02
N HIS A 102 -2.50 -12.32 -6.72
CA HIS A 102 -3.00 -13.48 -7.46
C HIS A 102 -4.52 -13.44 -7.59
N GLY A 103 -5.24 -13.20 -6.49
CA GLY A 103 -6.70 -13.09 -6.52
C GLY A 103 -7.24 -11.83 -7.21
N GLY A 104 -6.39 -10.88 -7.61
CA GLY A 104 -6.78 -9.65 -8.29
C GLY A 104 -6.51 -9.62 -9.80
N ILE A 105 -5.79 -10.61 -10.33
CA ILE A 105 -5.45 -10.72 -11.76
C ILE A 105 -6.63 -11.36 -12.53
N ARG A 106 -6.87 -10.91 -13.77
CA ARG A 106 -7.88 -11.50 -14.68
C ARG A 106 -7.33 -12.53 -15.66
N SER A 107 -6.02 -12.51 -15.94
CA SER A 107 -5.38 -13.44 -16.87
C SER A 107 -5.18 -14.82 -16.24
N ASP A 108 -5.93 -15.82 -16.68
CA ASP A 108 -5.85 -17.20 -16.18
C ASP A 108 -4.45 -17.82 -16.39
N ASP A 109 -3.76 -17.43 -17.46
CA ASP A 109 -2.41 -17.91 -17.75
C ASP A 109 -1.39 -17.41 -16.72
N LEU A 110 -1.49 -16.14 -16.36
CA LEU A 110 -0.62 -15.54 -15.35
C LEU A 110 -0.94 -16.07 -13.94
N VAL A 111 -2.23 -16.20 -13.62
CA VAL A 111 -2.71 -16.80 -12.36
C VAL A 111 -2.13 -18.20 -12.20
N ARG A 112 -2.22 -19.03 -13.25
CA ARG A 112 -1.69 -20.40 -13.25
C ARG A 112 -0.18 -20.46 -13.07
N GLU A 113 0.58 -19.59 -13.73
CA GLU A 113 2.04 -19.56 -13.61
C GLU A 113 2.47 -19.13 -12.20
N ILE A 114 1.88 -18.06 -11.67
CA ILE A 114 2.17 -17.59 -10.30
C ILE A 114 1.80 -18.66 -9.27
N GLY A 115 0.64 -19.32 -9.44
CA GLY A 115 0.18 -20.38 -8.54
C GLY A 115 1.15 -21.57 -8.49
N LYS A 116 1.59 -22.07 -9.65
CA LYS A 116 2.58 -23.15 -9.74
C LYS A 116 3.90 -22.78 -9.06
N ARG A 117 4.44 -21.61 -9.40
CA ARG A 117 5.70 -21.13 -8.84
C ARG A 117 5.66 -20.93 -7.34
N ASN A 118 4.56 -20.35 -6.85
CA ASN A 118 4.41 -20.10 -5.42
C ASN A 118 4.30 -21.41 -4.63
N HIS A 119 3.63 -22.41 -5.20
CA HIS A 119 3.58 -23.75 -4.63
C HIS A 119 4.97 -24.42 -4.58
N ASP A 120 5.73 -24.35 -5.69
CA ASP A 120 6.98 -25.11 -5.82
C ASP A 120 8.19 -24.46 -5.13
N LEU A 121 8.25 -23.12 -5.12
CA LEU A 121 9.46 -22.38 -4.72
C LEU A 121 9.26 -21.40 -3.57
N LYS A 122 8.02 -21.21 -3.08
CA LYS A 122 7.63 -20.13 -2.15
C LYS A 122 8.19 -18.77 -2.59
N LEU A 123 7.47 -18.14 -3.50
CA LEU A 123 7.88 -16.86 -4.07
C LEU A 123 7.93 -15.76 -3.00
N THR A 124 8.84 -14.83 -3.22
CA THR A 124 8.78 -13.49 -2.62
C THR A 124 7.83 -12.59 -3.39
N ALA A 125 7.35 -11.51 -2.76
CA ALA A 125 6.47 -10.56 -3.43
C ALA A 125 7.15 -9.91 -4.66
N GLN A 126 8.47 -9.72 -4.59
CA GLN A 126 9.26 -9.14 -5.67
C GLN A 126 9.32 -10.07 -6.90
N GLU A 127 9.65 -11.35 -6.70
CA GLU A 127 9.69 -12.34 -7.79
C GLU A 127 8.32 -12.48 -8.47
N CYS A 128 7.24 -12.38 -7.69
CA CYS A 128 5.88 -12.38 -8.22
C CYS A 128 5.62 -11.20 -9.19
N PHE A 129 6.05 -9.99 -8.82
CA PHE A 129 5.90 -8.83 -9.69
C PHE A 129 6.81 -8.90 -10.93
N GLU A 130 8.01 -9.47 -10.81
CA GLU A 130 8.89 -9.67 -11.97
C GLU A 130 8.30 -10.64 -13.00
N ILE A 131 7.64 -11.72 -12.55
CA ILE A 131 6.93 -12.64 -13.43
C ILE A 131 5.81 -11.89 -14.17
N ALA A 132 5.04 -11.09 -13.44
CA ALA A 132 3.95 -10.30 -14.01
C ALA A 132 4.46 -9.23 -15.01
N ASP A 133 5.56 -8.55 -14.71
CA ASP A 133 6.16 -7.57 -15.62
C ASP A 133 6.66 -8.21 -16.91
N LYS A 134 7.33 -9.38 -16.82
CA LYS A 134 7.76 -10.15 -18.00
C LYS A 134 6.56 -10.55 -18.87
N PHE A 135 5.45 -10.94 -18.24
CA PHE A 135 4.21 -11.25 -18.91
C PHE A 135 3.63 -10.04 -19.68
N THR A 136 3.78 -8.82 -19.15
CA THR A 136 3.31 -7.60 -19.84
C THR A 136 4.22 -7.11 -20.96
N SER A 137 5.49 -7.51 -20.98
CA SER A 137 6.46 -7.03 -21.98
C SER A 137 6.44 -7.83 -23.27
N GLY A 138 5.72 -8.97 -23.33
CA GLY A 138 5.63 -9.82 -24.54
C GLY A 138 6.96 -10.46 -24.97
N GLU A 139 8.01 -10.26 -24.19
CA GLU A 139 9.40 -10.63 -24.50
C GLU A 139 9.75 -12.05 -24.00
N SER A 140 8.78 -12.80 -23.48
CA SER A 140 9.00 -14.15 -22.96
C SER A 140 7.81 -15.03 -23.30
N THR A 141 8.07 -16.13 -23.99
CA THR A 141 7.06 -17.20 -24.12
C THR A 141 6.84 -17.85 -22.76
N LEU A 142 5.68 -18.48 -22.55
CA LEU A 142 5.40 -19.24 -21.33
C LEU A 142 6.50 -20.29 -21.04
N ASP A 143 7.16 -20.79 -22.09
CA ASP A 143 8.27 -21.74 -22.00
C ASP A 143 9.57 -21.08 -21.49
N ASP A 144 9.87 -19.84 -21.92
CA ASP A 144 11.04 -19.09 -21.45
C ASP A 144 10.95 -18.73 -19.97
N ILE A 145 9.75 -18.38 -19.53
CA ILE A 145 9.49 -18.14 -18.11
C ILE A 145 9.78 -19.44 -17.35
N ARG A 146 9.19 -20.57 -17.77
CA ARG A 146 9.32 -21.89 -17.14
C ARG A 146 10.78 -22.38 -17.01
N GLY A 147 11.64 -22.06 -17.98
CA GLY A 147 13.05 -22.49 -17.98
C GLY A 147 13.95 -21.84 -16.92
N LYS A 148 13.67 -20.60 -16.49
CA LYS A 148 14.56 -19.85 -15.59
C LYS A 148 14.43 -20.14 -14.09
N GLY A 149 13.54 -21.04 -13.67
CA GLY A 149 13.34 -21.38 -12.24
C GLY A 149 14.51 -22.11 -11.55
N LYS A 150 15.66 -22.30 -12.22
CA LYS A 150 16.78 -23.11 -11.71
C LYS A 150 18.10 -22.36 -11.46
N GLU A 151 18.18 -21.04 -11.58
CA GLU A 151 19.47 -20.35 -11.37
C GLU A 151 19.39 -19.11 -10.46
N LYS A 152 20.48 -18.92 -9.69
CA LYS A 152 20.58 -18.26 -8.40
C LYS A 152 20.37 -16.74 -8.37
N ARG A 153 19.92 -16.30 -7.19
CA ARG A 153 19.83 -14.94 -6.63
C ARG A 153 21.06 -14.04 -6.89
N SER A 154 20.80 -12.80 -7.28
CA SER A 154 21.35 -11.57 -6.67
C SER A 154 20.75 -10.32 -7.33
N ASP A 155 20.66 -9.26 -6.53
CA ASP A 155 20.30 -7.87 -6.83
C ASP A 155 18.83 -7.44 -6.72
N LYS A 156 18.65 -6.59 -5.71
CA LYS A 156 17.45 -5.86 -5.31
C LYS A 156 17.16 -4.78 -6.37
N PRO A 157 16.00 -4.76 -7.04
CA PRO A 157 15.60 -3.64 -7.87
C PRO A 157 14.92 -2.62 -6.97
N GLU A 158 15.66 -1.57 -6.68
CA GLU A 158 15.13 -0.32 -6.15
C GLU A 158 14.23 0.30 -7.23
N CYS A 159 12.95 0.51 -6.93
CA CYS A 159 12.01 1.14 -7.85
C CYS A 159 12.29 2.65 -7.93
N SER A 160 13.30 3.05 -8.71
CA SER A 160 13.70 4.44 -8.89
C SER A 160 13.25 5.01 -10.26
N LYS A 161 12.33 5.97 -10.13
CA LYS A 161 12.05 7.17 -10.93
C LYS A 161 12.79 7.31 -12.27
N LYS A 162 12.01 7.42 -13.35
CA LYS A 162 12.46 7.99 -14.64
C LYS A 162 12.55 9.50 -14.53
N ASP A 163 13.69 10.06 -14.93
CA ASP A 163 13.72 11.35 -15.63
C ASP A 163 14.71 11.34 -16.79
N LYS A 164 14.25 11.93 -17.90
CA LYS A 164 14.86 11.94 -19.23
C LYS A 164 15.94 13.01 -19.35
N LYS A 165 17.10 12.70 -19.92
CA LYS A 165 17.68 13.44 -21.07
C LYS A 165 18.84 12.68 -21.71
N ARG A 166 18.64 12.20 -22.94
CA ARG A 166 19.73 11.79 -23.84
C ARG A 166 20.08 12.98 -24.74
N LYS A 167 21.33 13.43 -24.72
CA LYS A 167 21.96 14.04 -25.89
C LYS A 167 23.33 13.38 -26.03
N SER A 168 23.49 12.61 -27.10
CA SER A 168 24.72 11.93 -27.48
C SER A 168 25.58 12.85 -28.32
N ASP A 169 26.83 13.03 -27.91
CA ASP A 169 27.92 13.55 -28.73
C ASP A 169 28.74 12.37 -29.27
N ASN A 170 29.07 12.40 -30.57
CA ASN A 170 30.37 12.01 -31.15
C ASN A 170 30.35 12.33 -32.65
N VAL A 171 31.16 13.28 -33.15
CA VAL A 171 32.57 13.15 -33.62
C VAL A 171 32.61 12.29 -34.92
N VAL A 172 33.15 12.72 -36.07
CA VAL A 172 34.59 12.96 -36.36
C VAL A 172 34.83 13.73 -37.68
N HIS A 173 35.90 14.56 -37.67
CA HIS A 173 36.91 14.92 -38.71
C HIS A 173 36.57 15.05 -40.21
N THR A 174 37.01 16.17 -40.81
CA THR A 174 38.05 16.21 -41.86
C THR A 174 38.72 17.60 -41.96
N VAL A 175 39.91 17.62 -42.55
CA VAL A 175 41.04 18.55 -42.49
C VAL A 175 41.03 19.71 -43.52
N ASP A 176 42.00 20.62 -43.32
CA ASP A 176 42.74 21.48 -44.28
C ASP A 176 42.51 23.01 -44.36
N ARG A 177 43.54 23.73 -43.86
CA ARG A 177 44.37 24.79 -44.50
C ARG A 177 43.81 26.12 -45.04
N LEU A 178 44.32 27.21 -44.44
CA LEU A 178 45.15 28.32 -45.00
C LEU A 178 44.64 29.75 -44.72
N GLN A 179 45.56 30.53 -44.10
CA GLN A 179 45.86 31.97 -44.23
C GLN A 179 44.76 32.98 -43.84
N LYS A 180 45.04 34.12 -43.18
CA LYS A 180 46.14 35.07 -43.40
C LYS A 180 46.20 36.06 -42.22
N ASN A 181 47.42 36.34 -41.75
CA ASN A 181 47.84 37.50 -40.93
C ASN A 181 47.69 38.82 -41.73
N PRO A 182 47.93 40.04 -41.18
CA PRO A 182 48.70 40.39 -39.99
C PRO A 182 47.98 41.18 -38.88
#